data_AF-A0A3D1BF28-F1
#
_entry.id   AF-A0A3D1BF28-F1
#
_cell.length_a   1.000
_cell.length_b   1.000
_cell.length_c   1.000
_cell.angle_alpha   90.00
_cell.angle_beta   90.00
_cell.angle_gamma   90.00
#
_symmetry.space_group_name_H-M   'P 1'
#
loop_
_entity.id
_entity.type
_entity.pdbx_description
1 polymer ?
#
loop_
_entity_poly.entity_id
_entity_poly.type
_entity_poly.pdbx_seq_one_letter_code
_entity_poly.pdbx_strand_id
1 'polypeptide(L)'
;CFNGGRPAEDGTYSARTKHGMISVIIHEVGHNFFPMIINSDERQWTWMDEGLNTFVQFLTEKEFDRDYPSRRGSARNIREYMGGDKTRISPIMTNSESIYQFGNNAYGKPATALNILRETVMGRDLFDHAFKEYSRRWAFKHPSPADFFRTMEDASGVDLDWFWRGWFYTTDHVDIAMEDIKWMQMDSQNPDVEAAFREASDARQPEDITQLRNANGGVPQSYLEADPTLNDYYTTTGKYEVLELDRQEGQEVLDGLSEEDRTLLESGKQFYEITFRNVGGLVMPLIVEFEFEDGSRDVRHIPAEIWKMSEPTVTKVFVTEQPAVRIMLDPHMETADVDMGNNVWPPRPEPTRFEAYKGRRGYSRYGSGGENPMQRARRNAELNKSEGGE
;
A
#
# COMPACT_ATOMS: atom_id res chain seq x y z
N CYS A 1 -26.80 -21.24 -13.62
CA CYS A 1 -26.98 -20.28 -12.51
C CYS A 1 -27.83 -19.04 -12.87
N PHE A 2 -28.81 -19.14 -13.78
CA PHE A 2 -29.54 -17.96 -14.33
C PHE A 2 -30.73 -17.42 -13.50
N ASN A 3 -30.95 -17.90 -12.26
CA ASN A 3 -32.17 -17.61 -11.50
C ASN A 3 -31.92 -17.17 -10.05
N GLY A 4 -30.73 -16.65 -9.74
CA GLY A 4 -30.45 -16.01 -8.45
C GLY A 4 -31.03 -14.60 -8.39
N GLY A 5 -31.29 -14.08 -7.18
CA GLY A 5 -31.55 -12.65 -7.00
C GLY A 5 -33.02 -12.20 -6.99
N ARG A 6 -33.96 -13.07 -6.59
CA ARG A 6 -35.38 -12.69 -6.47
C ARG A 6 -35.66 -11.86 -5.21
N PRO A 7 -36.60 -10.90 -5.26
CA PRO A 7 -37.16 -10.30 -4.05
C PRO A 7 -37.77 -11.35 -3.12
N ALA A 8 -37.87 -11.02 -1.84
CA ALA A 8 -38.71 -11.75 -0.89
C ALA A 8 -40.18 -11.63 -1.28
N GLU A 9 -41.04 -12.46 -0.67
CA GLU A 9 -42.49 -12.49 -0.95
C GLU A 9 -43.17 -11.13 -0.75
N ASP A 10 -42.66 -10.30 0.16
CA ASP A 10 -43.13 -8.94 0.44
C ASP A 10 -42.58 -7.87 -0.54
N GLY A 11 -41.89 -8.29 -1.60
CA GLY A 11 -41.26 -7.44 -2.61
C GLY A 11 -39.97 -6.75 -2.15
N THR A 12 -39.50 -6.99 -0.92
CA THR A 12 -38.22 -6.43 -0.43
C THR A 12 -37.02 -7.23 -0.92
N TYR A 13 -35.83 -6.64 -0.87
CA TYR A 13 -34.59 -7.33 -1.22
C TYR A 13 -33.41 -6.76 -0.43
N SER A 14 -32.35 -7.56 -0.30
CA SER A 14 -31.10 -7.11 0.33
C SER A 14 -30.21 -6.37 -0.68
N ALA A 15 -29.28 -5.54 -0.19
CA ALA A 15 -28.24 -4.94 -1.04
C ALA A 15 -27.43 -6.01 -1.78
N ARG A 16 -27.10 -7.12 -1.11
CA ARG A 16 -26.45 -8.28 -1.71
C ARG A 16 -27.25 -8.87 -2.88
N THR A 17 -28.57 -8.96 -2.74
CA THR A 17 -29.49 -9.42 -3.79
C THR A 17 -29.47 -8.48 -4.99
N LYS A 18 -29.66 -7.17 -4.77
CA LYS A 18 -29.67 -6.16 -5.83
C LYS A 18 -28.35 -6.15 -6.61
N HIS A 19 -27.23 -6.00 -5.91
CA HIS A 19 -25.92 -5.84 -6.53
C HIS A 19 -25.42 -7.18 -7.10
N GLY A 20 -25.70 -8.31 -6.45
CA GLY A 20 -25.39 -9.63 -7.02
C GLY A 20 -26.09 -9.87 -8.35
N MET A 21 -27.36 -9.50 -8.47
CA MET A 21 -28.11 -9.67 -9.72
C MET A 21 -27.58 -8.78 -10.85
N ILE A 22 -27.36 -7.48 -10.58
CA ILE A 22 -26.82 -6.53 -11.57
C ILE A 22 -25.42 -6.99 -12.02
N SER A 23 -24.57 -7.42 -11.08
CA SER A 23 -23.21 -7.90 -11.33
C SER A 23 -23.20 -9.09 -12.29
N VAL A 24 -24.07 -10.08 -12.06
CA VAL A 24 -24.21 -11.25 -12.95
C VAL A 24 -24.70 -10.81 -14.34
N ILE A 25 -25.72 -9.95 -14.43
CA ILE A 25 -26.21 -9.48 -15.74
C ILE A 25 -25.08 -8.80 -16.53
N ILE A 26 -24.30 -7.92 -15.89
CA ILE A 26 -23.16 -7.26 -16.53
C ILE A 26 -22.13 -8.30 -17.00
N HIS A 27 -21.81 -9.29 -16.18
CA HIS A 27 -20.86 -10.36 -16.52
C HIS A 27 -21.33 -11.18 -17.73
N GLU A 28 -22.57 -11.68 -17.71
CA GLU A 28 -23.11 -12.49 -18.82
C GLU A 28 -23.25 -11.68 -20.11
N VAL A 29 -23.56 -10.38 -20.02
CA VAL A 29 -23.57 -9.49 -21.20
C VAL A 29 -22.15 -9.25 -21.70
N GLY A 30 -21.16 -9.12 -20.82
CA GLY A 30 -19.75 -8.99 -21.18
C GLY A 30 -19.22 -10.19 -21.97
N HIS A 31 -19.77 -11.39 -21.74
CA HIS A 31 -19.41 -12.57 -22.53
C HIS A 31 -19.70 -12.46 -24.02
N ASN A 32 -20.57 -11.54 -24.47
CA ASN A 32 -20.72 -11.23 -25.90
C ASN A 32 -19.38 -10.81 -26.56
N PHE A 33 -18.43 -10.30 -25.78
CA PHE A 33 -17.08 -9.98 -26.25
C PHE A 33 -16.09 -11.11 -25.94
N PHE A 34 -15.95 -11.48 -24.67
CA PHE A 34 -15.00 -12.48 -24.19
C PHE A 34 -15.75 -13.69 -23.62
N PRO A 35 -15.79 -14.87 -24.27
CA PRO A 35 -15.01 -15.26 -25.45
C PRO A 35 -15.76 -15.11 -26.79
N MET A 36 -17.04 -14.66 -26.81
CA MET A 36 -17.89 -14.90 -27.99
C MET A 36 -17.42 -14.20 -29.27
N ILE A 37 -16.81 -13.02 -29.18
CA ILE A 37 -16.14 -12.35 -30.31
C ILE A 37 -14.64 -12.68 -30.32
N ILE A 38 -14.00 -12.77 -29.15
CA ILE A 38 -12.56 -13.01 -28.99
C ILE A 38 -12.40 -14.40 -28.36
N ASN A 39 -12.28 -15.43 -29.21
CA ASN A 39 -12.55 -16.82 -28.81
C ASN A 39 -11.31 -17.54 -28.25
N SER A 40 -11.09 -17.47 -26.95
CA SER A 40 -10.02 -18.21 -26.26
C SER A 40 -10.34 -19.70 -26.04
N ASP A 41 -9.30 -20.52 -25.83
CA ASP A 41 -9.47 -21.91 -25.40
C ASP A 41 -9.74 -21.97 -23.89
N GLU A 42 -11.00 -21.86 -23.49
CA GLU A 42 -11.44 -21.87 -22.09
C GLU A 42 -10.95 -23.11 -21.32
N ARG A 43 -10.85 -24.27 -21.98
CA ARG A 43 -10.44 -25.53 -21.33
C ARG A 43 -8.98 -25.53 -20.93
N GLN A 44 -8.15 -24.75 -21.62
CA GLN A 44 -6.75 -24.56 -21.26
C GLN A 44 -6.55 -23.30 -20.42
N TRP A 45 -7.23 -22.22 -20.77
CA TRP A 45 -6.96 -20.87 -20.27
C TRP A 45 -8.24 -20.15 -19.81
N THR A 46 -8.99 -20.74 -18.88
CA THR A 46 -10.27 -20.17 -18.39
C THR A 46 -10.17 -18.70 -17.96
N TRP A 47 -9.01 -18.24 -17.48
CA TRP A 47 -8.84 -16.85 -17.10
C TRP A 47 -8.97 -15.86 -18.28
N MET A 48 -8.72 -16.29 -19.52
CA MET A 48 -8.92 -15.42 -20.68
C MET A 48 -10.40 -15.12 -20.88
N ASP A 49 -11.26 -16.12 -20.67
CA ASP A 49 -12.70 -15.95 -20.73
C ASP A 49 -13.17 -15.15 -19.50
N GLU A 50 -12.86 -15.67 -18.32
CA GLU A 50 -13.48 -15.23 -17.07
C GLU A 50 -12.79 -14.01 -16.46
N GLY A 51 -11.47 -13.92 -16.59
CA GLY A 51 -10.65 -12.84 -16.05
C GLY A 51 -10.75 -11.57 -16.87
N LEU A 52 -10.65 -11.67 -18.21
CA LEU A 52 -10.85 -10.52 -19.11
C LEU A 52 -12.28 -10.00 -18.97
N ASN A 53 -13.27 -10.89 -18.92
CA ASN A 53 -14.66 -10.51 -18.72
C ASN A 53 -14.89 -9.87 -17.34
N THR A 54 -14.29 -10.41 -16.28
CA THR A 54 -14.39 -9.83 -14.92
C THR A 54 -13.76 -8.43 -14.86
N PHE A 55 -12.69 -8.18 -15.61
CA PHE A 55 -12.09 -6.84 -15.70
C PHE A 55 -13.03 -5.83 -16.34
N VAL A 56 -13.62 -6.13 -17.51
CA VAL A 56 -14.58 -5.21 -18.15
C VAL A 56 -15.89 -5.09 -17.36
N GLN A 57 -16.30 -6.17 -16.66
CA GLN A 57 -17.39 -6.14 -15.69
C GLN A 57 -17.09 -5.12 -14.58
N PHE A 58 -15.90 -5.16 -13.97
CA PHE A 58 -15.52 -4.22 -12.92
C PHE A 58 -15.60 -2.77 -13.40
N LEU A 59 -15.09 -2.46 -14.60
CA LEU A 59 -15.19 -1.12 -15.19
C LEU A 59 -16.66 -0.71 -15.40
N THR A 60 -17.48 -1.60 -15.94
CA THR A 60 -18.90 -1.33 -16.22
C THR A 60 -19.70 -1.12 -14.92
N GLU A 61 -19.42 -1.90 -13.87
CA GLU A 61 -20.01 -1.71 -12.55
C GLU A 61 -19.68 -0.32 -11.98
N LYS A 62 -18.44 0.15 -12.16
CA LYS A 62 -18.00 1.48 -11.70
C LYS A 62 -18.56 2.63 -12.54
N GLU A 63 -18.82 2.40 -13.82
CA GLU A 63 -19.52 3.36 -14.68
C GLU A 63 -21.01 3.43 -14.34
N PHE A 64 -21.63 2.28 -14.02
CA PHE A 64 -23.03 2.19 -13.60
C PHE A 64 -23.30 2.89 -12.27
N ASP A 65 -22.41 2.70 -11.29
CA ASP A 65 -22.43 3.37 -9.99
C ASP A 65 -21.00 3.50 -9.47
N ARG A 66 -20.54 4.74 -9.22
CA ARG A 66 -19.17 5.00 -8.74
C ARG A 66 -18.86 4.24 -7.46
N ASP A 67 -19.86 4.11 -6.60
CA ASP A 67 -19.77 3.45 -5.30
C ASP A 67 -20.21 1.98 -5.35
N TYR A 68 -20.32 1.39 -6.56
CA TYR A 68 -20.69 0.00 -6.69
C TYR A 68 -19.73 -0.90 -5.90
N PRO A 69 -20.23 -1.77 -5.00
CA PRO A 69 -19.44 -2.64 -4.14
C PRO A 69 -18.94 -3.87 -4.91
N SER A 70 -18.14 -3.64 -5.95
CA SER A 70 -17.51 -4.68 -6.75
C SER A 70 -16.64 -5.58 -5.88
N ARG A 71 -16.82 -6.89 -6.03
CA ARG A 71 -16.10 -7.90 -5.22
C ARG A 71 -14.73 -8.25 -5.78
N ARG A 72 -14.47 -7.96 -7.06
CA ARG A 72 -13.24 -8.26 -7.80
C ARG A 72 -12.78 -7.01 -8.54
N GLY A 73 -11.51 -6.97 -8.97
CA GLY A 73 -10.91 -5.87 -9.73
C GLY A 73 -10.04 -4.92 -8.90
N SER A 74 -10.51 -4.47 -7.74
CA SER A 74 -9.68 -3.62 -6.87
C SER A 74 -8.53 -4.41 -6.22
N ALA A 75 -7.32 -3.85 -6.26
CA ALA A 75 -6.10 -4.38 -5.63
C ALA A 75 -6.32 -4.76 -4.16
N ARG A 76 -6.98 -3.91 -3.36
CA ARG A 76 -7.28 -4.19 -1.95
C ARG A 76 -8.12 -5.44 -1.68
N ASN A 77 -8.84 -5.97 -2.68
CA ASN A 77 -9.74 -7.11 -2.47
C ASN A 77 -9.04 -8.46 -2.69
N ILE A 78 -7.87 -8.48 -3.34
CA ILE A 78 -7.17 -9.75 -3.66
C ILE A 78 -6.13 -10.16 -2.60
N ARG A 79 -5.74 -9.26 -1.71
CA ARG A 79 -4.73 -9.50 -0.65
C ARG A 79 -4.95 -10.75 0.17
N GLU A 80 -6.15 -10.99 0.69
CA GLU A 80 -6.44 -12.18 1.51
C GLU A 80 -6.19 -13.48 0.73
N TYR A 81 -6.52 -13.48 -0.56
CA TYR A 81 -6.23 -14.62 -1.43
C TYR A 81 -4.73 -14.76 -1.67
N MET A 82 -4.05 -13.67 -2.02
CA MET A 82 -2.64 -13.69 -2.36
C MET A 82 -1.74 -13.99 -1.16
N GLY A 83 -2.09 -13.55 0.04
CA GLY A 83 -1.40 -13.87 1.30
C GLY A 83 -1.81 -15.21 1.92
N GLY A 84 -2.71 -15.95 1.26
CA GLY A 84 -3.17 -17.26 1.73
C GLY A 84 -2.13 -18.37 1.60
N ASP A 85 -2.52 -19.57 2.06
CA ASP A 85 -1.72 -20.79 1.97
C ASP A 85 -1.34 -21.12 0.52
N LYS A 86 -0.05 -20.98 0.19
CA LYS A 86 0.51 -21.21 -1.15
C LYS A 86 0.29 -22.64 -1.65
N THR A 87 0.12 -23.62 -0.76
CA THR A 87 -0.18 -25.01 -1.16
C THR A 87 -1.59 -25.17 -1.75
N ARG A 88 -2.47 -24.18 -1.57
CA ARG A 88 -3.85 -24.14 -2.06
C ARG A 88 -4.09 -22.99 -3.05
N ILE A 89 -3.02 -22.48 -3.66
CA ILE A 89 -3.03 -21.43 -4.66
C ILE A 89 -2.29 -21.95 -5.89
N SER A 90 -2.84 -21.71 -7.08
CA SER A 90 -2.22 -22.06 -8.35
C SER A 90 -1.85 -20.78 -9.10
N PRO A 91 -0.78 -20.77 -9.94
CA PRO A 91 -0.56 -19.71 -10.92
C PRO A 91 -1.78 -19.50 -11.83
N ILE A 92 -1.99 -18.30 -12.37
CA ILE A 92 -3.09 -18.03 -13.32
C ILE A 92 -2.94 -18.92 -14.56
N MET A 93 -1.70 -19.17 -14.98
CA MET A 93 -1.35 -20.03 -16.12
C MET A 93 -1.42 -21.53 -15.79
N THR A 94 -2.35 -21.94 -14.93
CA THR A 94 -2.61 -23.35 -14.61
C THR A 94 -3.76 -23.88 -15.46
N ASN A 95 -3.67 -25.11 -15.96
CA ASN A 95 -4.77 -25.75 -16.67
C ASN A 95 -6.03 -25.80 -15.79
N SER A 96 -7.18 -25.54 -16.41
CA SER A 96 -8.48 -25.37 -15.75
C SER A 96 -8.90 -26.52 -14.83
N GLU A 97 -8.54 -27.76 -15.15
CA GLU A 97 -8.90 -28.95 -14.36
C GLU A 97 -8.08 -29.07 -13.06
N SER A 98 -6.98 -28.30 -12.94
CA SER A 98 -6.04 -28.36 -11.81
C SER A 98 -6.07 -27.11 -10.92
N ILE A 99 -7.00 -26.18 -11.16
CA ILE A 99 -7.06 -24.90 -10.44
C ILE A 99 -7.60 -25.08 -9.02
N TYR A 100 -6.82 -24.67 -8.01
CA TYR A 100 -7.35 -24.41 -6.67
C TYR A 100 -7.99 -23.02 -6.61
N GLN A 101 -9.05 -22.89 -5.82
CA GLN A 101 -9.77 -21.62 -5.63
C GLN A 101 -10.18 -20.96 -6.97
N PHE A 102 -10.88 -21.73 -7.81
CA PHE A 102 -11.30 -21.35 -9.16
C PHE A 102 -11.80 -19.91 -9.27
N GLY A 103 -12.67 -19.47 -8.35
CA GLY A 103 -13.20 -18.10 -8.35
C GLY A 103 -12.16 -16.98 -8.19
N ASN A 104 -11.04 -17.23 -7.51
CA ASN A 104 -9.96 -16.25 -7.37
C ASN A 104 -8.96 -16.37 -8.52
N ASN A 105 -8.59 -17.59 -8.91
CA ASN A 105 -7.60 -17.81 -9.96
C ASN A 105 -8.12 -17.45 -11.36
N ALA A 106 -9.34 -17.86 -11.73
CA ALA A 106 -9.89 -17.63 -13.06
C ALA A 106 -10.50 -16.23 -13.22
N TYR A 107 -10.95 -15.58 -12.14
CA TYR A 107 -11.67 -14.30 -12.21
C TYR A 107 -10.95 -13.19 -11.43
N GLY A 108 -10.75 -13.39 -10.12
CA GLY A 108 -10.34 -12.33 -9.20
C GLY A 108 -8.93 -11.79 -9.45
N LYS A 109 -7.92 -12.66 -9.43
CA LYS A 109 -6.51 -12.32 -9.60
C LYS A 109 -6.22 -11.74 -10.99
N PRO A 110 -6.71 -12.31 -12.11
CA PRO A 110 -6.49 -11.72 -13.44
C PRO A 110 -7.13 -10.35 -13.58
N ALA A 111 -8.39 -10.18 -13.16
CA ALA A 111 -9.05 -8.87 -13.23
C ALA A 111 -8.36 -7.81 -12.37
N THR A 112 -7.83 -8.22 -11.22
CA THR A 112 -7.06 -7.34 -10.34
C THR A 112 -5.72 -6.96 -10.96
N ALA A 113 -5.01 -7.92 -11.55
CA ALA A 113 -3.75 -7.68 -12.26
C ALA A 113 -3.94 -6.66 -13.39
N LEU A 114 -5.00 -6.80 -14.20
CA LEU A 114 -5.32 -5.86 -15.27
C LEU A 114 -5.68 -4.47 -14.75
N ASN A 115 -6.42 -4.40 -13.63
CA ASN A 115 -6.74 -3.12 -13.02
C ASN A 115 -5.49 -2.43 -12.45
N ILE A 116 -4.54 -3.18 -11.89
CA ILE A 116 -3.25 -2.64 -11.43
C ILE A 116 -2.43 -2.12 -12.61
N LEU A 117 -2.38 -2.85 -13.72
CA LEU A 117 -1.74 -2.36 -14.93
C LEU A 117 -2.36 -1.03 -15.39
N ARG A 118 -3.70 -0.96 -15.39
CA ARG A 118 -4.44 0.22 -15.83
C ARG A 118 -4.28 1.43 -14.92
N GLU A 119 -4.40 1.25 -13.60
CA GLU A 119 -4.44 2.37 -12.65
C GLU A 119 -3.04 2.78 -12.17
N THR A 120 -2.10 1.83 -12.07
CA THR A 120 -0.84 2.05 -11.33
C THR A 120 0.40 1.94 -12.21
N VAL A 121 0.46 1.01 -13.17
CA VAL A 121 1.69 0.77 -13.95
C VAL A 121 1.72 1.58 -15.26
N MET A 122 0.67 1.48 -16.06
CA MET A 122 0.63 2.05 -17.42
C MET A 122 -0.18 3.35 -17.51
N GLY A 123 -1.13 3.53 -16.60
CA GLY A 123 -2.16 4.57 -16.72
C GLY A 123 -3.27 4.19 -17.71
N ARG A 124 -4.43 4.85 -17.54
CA ARG A 124 -5.67 4.49 -18.23
C ARG A 124 -5.59 4.60 -19.74
N ASP A 125 -5.03 5.69 -20.26
CA ASP A 125 -5.03 5.97 -21.69
C ASP A 125 -4.23 4.91 -22.47
N LEU A 126 -3.04 4.58 -21.96
CA LEU A 126 -2.14 3.62 -22.59
C LEU A 126 -2.67 2.19 -22.48
N PHE A 127 -3.15 1.81 -21.29
CA PHE A 127 -3.78 0.51 -21.07
C PHE A 127 -5.03 0.35 -21.95
N ASP A 128 -5.93 1.33 -21.97
CA ASP A 128 -7.18 1.26 -22.73
C ASP A 128 -6.91 1.21 -24.24
N HIS A 129 -5.87 1.90 -24.71
CA HIS A 129 -5.41 1.79 -26.09
C HIS A 129 -4.97 0.36 -26.43
N ALA A 130 -4.07 -0.21 -25.63
CA ALA A 130 -3.51 -1.53 -25.86
C ALA A 130 -4.57 -2.65 -25.74
N PHE A 131 -5.46 -2.56 -24.76
CA PHE A 131 -6.54 -3.52 -24.57
C PHE A 131 -7.57 -3.49 -25.71
N LYS A 132 -7.90 -2.29 -26.22
CA LYS A 132 -8.74 -2.13 -27.42
C LYS A 132 -8.05 -2.69 -28.66
N GLU A 133 -6.74 -2.50 -28.79
CA GLU A 133 -5.98 -3.03 -29.91
C GLU A 133 -5.94 -4.56 -29.90
N TYR A 134 -5.74 -5.20 -28.73
CA TYR A 134 -5.92 -6.64 -28.56
C TYR A 134 -7.30 -7.11 -29.05
N SER A 135 -8.34 -6.43 -28.58
CA SER A 135 -9.72 -6.75 -28.95
C SER A 135 -9.95 -6.66 -30.46
N ARG A 136 -9.37 -5.65 -31.13
CA ARG A 136 -9.47 -5.48 -32.60
C ARG A 136 -8.66 -6.53 -33.36
N ARG A 137 -7.42 -6.81 -32.96
CA ARG A 137 -6.54 -7.78 -33.64
C ARG A 137 -7.12 -9.18 -33.62
N TRP A 138 -7.78 -9.54 -32.52
CA TRP A 138 -8.25 -10.90 -32.23
C TRP A 138 -9.75 -11.10 -32.33
N ALA A 139 -10.50 -10.09 -32.77
CA ALA A 139 -11.91 -10.25 -33.11
C ALA A 139 -12.09 -11.36 -34.16
N PHE A 140 -12.98 -12.30 -33.86
CA PHE A 140 -13.29 -13.49 -34.64
C PHE A 140 -12.11 -14.45 -34.88
N LYS A 141 -11.13 -14.46 -33.96
CA LYS A 141 -9.96 -15.35 -33.96
C LYS A 141 -9.80 -16.07 -32.62
N HIS A 142 -8.78 -16.91 -32.52
CA HIS A 142 -8.48 -17.71 -31.33
C HIS A 142 -7.11 -17.34 -30.71
N PRO A 143 -7.05 -16.28 -29.88
CA PRO A 143 -5.80 -15.89 -29.22
C PRO A 143 -5.41 -16.88 -28.11
N SER A 144 -4.11 -17.09 -27.98
CA SER A 144 -3.49 -17.67 -26.78
C SER A 144 -3.12 -16.57 -25.76
N PRO A 145 -2.75 -16.93 -24.52
CA PRO A 145 -2.22 -15.97 -23.55
C PRO A 145 -1.04 -15.14 -24.09
N ALA A 146 -0.14 -15.74 -24.85
CA ALA A 146 1.02 -15.05 -25.42
C ALA A 146 0.61 -13.96 -26.40
N ASP A 147 -0.48 -14.15 -27.14
CA ASP A 147 -1.02 -13.15 -28.06
C ASP A 147 -1.58 -11.94 -27.33
N PHE A 148 -2.19 -12.16 -26.16
CA PHE A 148 -2.63 -11.09 -25.27
C PHE A 148 -1.44 -10.32 -24.71
N PHE A 149 -0.48 -11.00 -24.06
CA PHE A 149 0.70 -10.37 -23.47
C PHE A 149 1.48 -9.55 -24.51
N ARG A 150 1.78 -10.15 -25.66
CA ARG A 150 2.48 -9.49 -26.75
C ARG A 150 1.72 -8.27 -27.28
N THR A 151 0.39 -8.34 -27.39
CA THR A 151 -0.37 -7.18 -27.88
C THR A 151 -0.36 -6.05 -26.85
N MET A 152 -0.48 -6.37 -25.56
CA MET A 152 -0.42 -5.37 -24.50
C MET A 152 0.91 -4.63 -24.49
N GLU A 153 2.04 -5.33 -24.69
CA GLU A 153 3.37 -4.71 -24.76
C GLU A 153 3.61 -3.96 -26.08
N ASP A 154 3.32 -4.59 -27.22
CA ASP A 154 3.53 -3.99 -28.56
C ASP A 154 2.73 -2.69 -28.76
N ALA A 155 1.47 -2.67 -28.32
CA ALA A 155 0.61 -1.50 -28.48
C ALA A 155 0.88 -0.41 -27.44
N SER A 156 1.47 -0.75 -26.28
CA SER A 156 1.79 0.23 -25.25
C SER A 156 3.23 0.74 -25.29
N GLY A 157 4.16 -0.03 -25.84
CA GLY A 157 5.60 0.24 -25.75
C GLY A 157 6.17 0.06 -24.33
N VAL A 158 5.44 -0.56 -23.41
CA VAL A 158 5.86 -0.83 -22.03
C VAL A 158 6.35 -2.27 -21.92
N ASP A 159 7.50 -2.46 -21.27
CA ASP A 159 8.03 -3.79 -20.90
C ASP A 159 7.24 -4.32 -19.69
N LEU A 160 6.45 -5.39 -19.91
CA LEU A 160 5.57 -5.99 -18.91
C LEU A 160 6.00 -7.42 -18.57
N ASP A 161 7.15 -7.89 -19.07
CA ASP A 161 7.65 -9.27 -18.85
C ASP A 161 7.72 -9.60 -17.36
N TRP A 162 8.22 -8.66 -16.55
CA TRP A 162 8.30 -8.80 -15.09
C TRP A 162 6.92 -8.97 -14.47
N PHE A 163 5.92 -8.24 -14.96
CA PHE A 163 4.56 -8.24 -14.45
C PHE A 163 3.86 -9.54 -14.82
N TRP A 164 3.93 -9.96 -16.10
CA TRP A 164 3.37 -11.22 -16.56
C TRP A 164 3.98 -12.39 -15.81
N ARG A 165 5.31 -12.45 -15.72
CA ARG A 165 6.01 -13.53 -15.01
C ARG A 165 5.54 -13.62 -13.56
N GLY A 166 5.56 -12.51 -12.82
CA GLY A 166 5.14 -12.50 -11.41
C GLY A 166 3.66 -12.83 -11.24
N TRP A 167 2.77 -12.05 -11.85
CA TRP A 167 1.34 -12.17 -11.60
C TRP A 167 0.73 -13.46 -12.19
N PHE A 168 1.17 -13.89 -13.37
CA PHE A 168 0.50 -14.96 -14.11
C PHE A 168 1.17 -16.33 -13.95
N TYR A 169 2.49 -16.38 -13.81
CA TYR A 169 3.25 -17.64 -13.79
C TYR A 169 3.70 -18.09 -12.41
N THR A 170 3.58 -17.27 -11.37
CA THR A 170 3.94 -17.67 -9.99
C THR A 170 2.75 -17.60 -9.01
N THR A 171 3.00 -18.12 -7.81
CA THR A 171 2.09 -17.98 -6.65
C THR A 171 2.60 -16.93 -5.65
N ASP A 172 3.60 -16.14 -6.06
CA ASP A 172 4.13 -15.05 -5.28
C ASP A 172 3.03 -14.00 -5.05
N HIS A 173 3.31 -13.11 -4.11
CA HIS A 173 2.40 -12.06 -3.69
C HIS A 173 3.15 -10.77 -3.43
N VAL A 174 2.43 -9.66 -3.36
CA VAL A 174 3.03 -8.39 -3.01
C VAL A 174 3.09 -8.33 -1.49
N ASP A 175 4.30 -8.20 -0.97
CA ASP A 175 4.60 -7.88 0.43
C ASP A 175 5.93 -7.13 0.38
N ILE A 176 5.86 -5.80 0.49
CA ILE A 176 7.02 -4.93 0.43
C ILE A 176 7.15 -4.22 1.78
N ALA A 177 8.20 -4.53 2.53
CA ALA A 177 8.43 -3.94 3.83
C ALA A 177 9.27 -2.66 3.74
N MET A 178 8.91 -1.63 4.50
CA MET A 178 9.83 -0.55 4.88
C MET A 178 10.61 -0.97 6.13
N GLU A 179 11.93 -1.17 6.01
CA GLU A 179 12.75 -1.75 7.10
C GLU A 179 13.60 -0.71 7.86
N ASP A 180 14.48 -0.01 7.14
CA ASP A 180 15.44 0.93 7.71
C ASP A 180 15.19 2.33 7.17
N ILE A 181 14.93 3.28 8.06
CA ILE A 181 14.62 4.67 7.72
C ILE A 181 15.57 5.56 8.50
N LYS A 182 16.53 6.15 7.79
CA LYS A 182 17.45 7.12 8.35
C LYS A 182 17.01 8.51 7.95
N TRP A 183 16.70 9.31 8.94
CA TRP A 183 16.45 10.74 8.77
C TRP A 183 17.75 11.49 9.03
N MET A 184 18.17 12.26 8.03
CA MET A 184 19.41 13.03 8.03
C MET A 184 19.11 14.48 7.68
N GLN A 185 19.85 15.38 8.33
CA GLN A 185 19.92 16.80 8.01
C GLN A 185 21.35 17.10 7.55
N MET A 186 21.53 18.11 6.71
CA MET A 186 22.87 18.58 6.38
C MET A 186 23.49 19.26 7.59
N ASP A 187 24.77 18.95 7.84
CA ASP A 187 25.59 19.63 8.85
C ASP A 187 25.77 21.09 8.43
N SER A 188 25.47 22.01 9.33
CA SER A 188 25.51 23.46 9.08
C SER A 188 26.94 24.00 8.91
N GLN A 189 27.97 23.20 9.20
CA GLN A 189 29.37 23.58 9.33
C GLN A 189 29.61 24.73 10.34
N ASN A 190 28.58 25.13 11.08
CA ASN A 190 28.65 26.15 12.12
C ASN A 190 28.76 25.46 13.49
N PRO A 191 29.92 25.56 14.17
CA PRO A 191 30.14 24.84 15.42
C PRO A 191 29.13 25.19 16.52
N ASP A 192 28.65 26.43 16.61
CA ASP A 192 27.67 26.84 17.61
C ASP A 192 26.29 26.18 17.35
N VAL A 193 25.89 26.07 16.07
CA VAL A 193 24.65 25.39 15.68
C VAL A 193 24.75 23.89 15.93
N GLU A 194 25.85 23.25 15.54
CA GLU A 194 26.08 21.82 15.73
C GLU A 194 26.22 21.44 17.21
N ALA A 195 26.87 22.28 18.02
CA ALA A 195 26.95 22.08 19.46
C ALA A 195 25.56 22.13 20.12
N ALA A 196 24.76 23.14 19.80
CA ALA A 196 23.38 23.25 20.30
C ALA A 196 22.50 22.08 19.85
N PHE A 197 22.66 21.62 18.60
CA PHE A 197 21.93 20.45 18.08
C PHE A 197 22.29 19.17 18.85
N ARG A 198 23.59 18.92 19.08
CA ARG A 198 24.08 17.77 19.86
C ARG A 198 23.60 17.83 21.32
N GLU A 199 23.65 18.99 21.95
CA GLU A 199 23.16 19.19 23.32
C GLU A 199 21.67 18.86 23.42
N ALA A 200 20.85 19.42 22.53
CA ALA A 200 19.41 19.16 22.49
C ALA A 200 19.10 17.69 22.16
N SER A 201 19.92 17.03 21.34
CA SER A 201 19.79 15.61 21.03
C SER A 201 20.06 14.72 22.25
N ASP A 202 21.15 14.97 22.95
CA ASP A 202 21.52 14.21 24.15
C ASP A 202 20.53 14.45 25.30
N ALA A 203 19.98 15.66 25.43
CA ALA A 203 18.93 15.96 26.41
C ALA A 203 17.60 15.22 26.14
N ARG A 204 17.34 14.77 24.89
CA ARG A 204 16.16 13.94 24.55
C ARG A 204 16.37 12.47 24.86
N GLN A 205 17.61 12.02 25.09
CA GLN A 205 17.87 10.63 25.42
C GLN A 205 17.36 10.34 26.84
N PRO A 206 16.82 9.14 27.09
CA PRO A 206 16.47 8.72 28.44
C PRO A 206 17.69 8.79 29.36
N GLU A 207 17.50 9.30 30.57
CA GLU A 207 18.55 9.32 31.57
C GLU A 207 19.07 7.91 31.87
N ASP A 208 20.39 7.80 32.04
CA ASP A 208 21.02 6.54 32.41
C ASP A 208 20.62 6.11 33.83
N ILE A 209 20.23 4.84 33.99
CA ILE A 209 19.74 4.32 35.27
C ILE A 209 20.81 4.35 36.37
N THR A 210 22.09 4.23 36.01
CA THR A 210 23.20 4.32 36.96
C THR A 210 23.34 5.74 37.46
N GLN A 211 23.27 6.73 36.57
CA GLN A 211 23.29 8.16 36.94
C GLN A 211 22.12 8.51 37.85
N LEU A 212 20.91 8.08 37.50
CA LEU A 212 19.70 8.25 38.32
C LEU A 212 19.85 7.65 39.72
N ARG A 213 20.40 6.45 39.83
CA ARG A 213 20.59 5.77 41.13
C ARG A 213 21.70 6.41 41.96
N ASN A 214 22.79 6.81 41.32
CA ASN A 214 23.88 7.50 41.97
C ASN A 214 23.39 8.83 42.57
N ALA A 215 22.64 9.61 41.79
CA ALA A 215 22.00 10.85 42.25
C ALA A 215 20.99 10.62 43.40
N ASN A 216 20.30 9.47 43.42
CA ASN A 216 19.38 9.08 44.48
C ASN A 216 20.06 8.37 45.67
N GLY A 217 21.30 8.75 45.98
CA GLY A 217 22.03 8.28 47.17
C GLY A 217 22.78 6.96 47.00
N GLY A 218 22.84 6.40 45.79
CA GLY A 218 23.70 5.26 45.46
C GLY A 218 25.20 5.62 45.54
N VAL A 219 25.53 6.89 45.26
CA VAL A 219 26.86 7.48 45.51
C VAL A 219 26.61 8.74 46.35
N PRO A 220 26.82 8.69 47.68
CA PRO A 220 26.55 9.83 48.54
C PRO A 220 27.43 11.06 48.25
N GLN A 221 28.67 10.82 47.83
CA GLN A 221 29.63 11.85 47.42
C GLN A 221 30.66 11.24 46.47
N SER A 222 30.94 11.91 45.36
CA SER A 222 32.01 11.52 44.43
C SER A 222 33.39 12.02 44.88
N TYR A 223 34.47 11.42 44.37
CA TYR A 223 35.83 11.90 44.67
C TYR A 223 36.07 13.34 44.16
N LEU A 224 35.49 13.72 43.02
CA LEU A 224 35.58 15.09 42.48
C LEU A 224 34.85 16.10 43.39
N GLU A 225 33.76 15.68 44.04
CA GLU A 225 33.04 16.48 45.04
C GLU A 225 33.78 16.56 46.38
N ALA A 226 34.51 15.51 46.76
CA ALA A 226 35.27 15.46 48.00
C ALA A 226 36.61 16.20 47.90
N ASP A 227 37.26 16.16 46.74
CA ASP A 227 38.55 16.79 46.48
C ASP A 227 38.50 17.57 45.15
N PRO A 228 38.26 18.90 45.23
CA PRO A 228 38.20 19.74 44.04
C PRO A 228 39.52 19.80 43.25
N THR A 229 40.66 19.36 43.82
CA THR A 229 41.95 19.33 43.10
C THR A 229 42.00 18.26 42.01
N LEU A 230 41.07 17.30 42.05
CA LEU A 230 40.90 16.29 41.02
C LEU A 230 40.18 16.82 39.77
N ASN A 231 39.62 18.03 39.82
CA ASN A 231 39.01 18.65 38.64
C ASN A 231 40.09 19.05 37.63
N ASP A 232 39.90 18.63 36.39
CA ASP A 232 40.68 19.02 35.23
C ASP A 232 39.81 19.78 34.21
N TYR A 233 40.38 20.04 33.03
CA TYR A 233 39.69 20.65 31.90
C TYR A 233 38.36 19.96 31.57
N TYR A 234 38.33 18.63 31.52
CA TYR A 234 37.14 17.87 31.09
C TYR A 234 36.04 17.81 32.15
N THR A 235 36.39 18.02 33.41
CA THR A 235 35.40 18.11 34.51
C THR A 235 34.81 19.51 34.70
N THR A 236 35.46 20.54 34.16
CA THR A 236 35.09 21.96 34.37
C THR A 236 34.56 22.65 33.12
N THR A 237 34.94 22.15 31.95
CA THR A 237 34.51 22.68 30.65
C THR A 237 33.20 22.00 30.22
N GLY A 238 32.29 22.77 29.65
CA GLY A 238 31.03 22.21 29.14
C GLY A 238 31.28 21.25 27.99
N LYS A 239 30.61 20.08 27.97
CA LYS A 239 30.72 19.09 26.88
C LYS A 239 30.47 19.68 25.48
N TYR A 240 29.66 20.74 25.39
CA TYR A 240 29.26 21.40 24.15
C TYR A 240 29.83 22.83 24.04
N GLU A 241 30.84 23.16 24.85
CA GLU A 241 31.49 24.46 24.75
C GLU A 241 32.22 24.59 23.41
N VAL A 242 31.96 25.70 22.71
CA VAL A 242 32.56 26.02 21.41
C VAL A 242 33.61 27.11 21.60
N LEU A 243 34.85 26.78 21.25
CA LEU A 243 35.99 27.69 21.35
C LEU A 243 35.98 28.68 20.18
N GLU A 244 36.67 29.80 20.38
CA GLU A 244 36.83 30.80 19.32
C GLU A 244 37.62 30.25 18.11
N LEU A 245 38.53 29.30 18.36
CA LEU A 245 39.26 28.63 17.30
C LEU A 245 38.33 27.78 16.43
N ASP A 246 37.37 27.07 17.04
CA ASP A 246 36.39 26.26 16.31
C ASP A 246 35.56 27.15 15.37
N ARG A 247 35.13 28.33 15.84
CA ARG A 247 34.39 29.30 15.03
C ARG A 247 35.19 29.80 13.82
N GLN A 248 36.49 30.04 14.00
CA GLN A 248 37.36 30.46 12.90
C GLN A 248 37.49 29.35 11.85
N GLU A 249 37.75 28.11 12.28
CA GLU A 249 37.84 26.96 11.39
C GLU A 249 36.52 26.72 10.64
N GLY A 250 35.37 26.81 11.32
CA GLY A 250 34.06 26.70 10.69
C GLY A 250 33.78 27.81 9.65
N GLN A 251 34.19 29.05 9.93
CA GLN A 251 34.05 30.15 8.98
C GLN A 251 34.93 29.96 7.74
N GLU A 252 36.17 29.46 7.90
CA GLU A 252 37.06 29.14 6.77
C GLU A 252 36.44 28.09 5.84
N VAL A 253 35.77 27.08 6.41
CA VAL A 253 35.03 26.08 5.62
C VAL A 253 33.89 26.73 4.85
N LEU A 254 33.06 27.53 5.52
CA LEU A 254 31.92 28.22 4.91
C LEU A 254 32.35 29.19 3.79
N ASP A 255 33.45 29.91 3.99
CA ASP A 255 34.02 30.83 2.99
C ASP A 255 34.59 30.09 1.76
N GLY A 256 34.97 28.83 1.93
CA GLY A 256 35.47 27.97 0.85
C GLY A 256 34.37 27.31 0.00
N LEU A 257 33.10 27.42 0.39
CA LEU A 257 31.97 26.81 -0.33
C LEU A 257 31.65 27.54 -1.64
N SER A 258 31.19 26.78 -2.64
CA SER A 258 30.58 27.38 -3.83
C SER A 258 29.20 27.96 -3.51
N GLU A 259 28.70 28.87 -4.36
CA GLU A 259 27.33 29.42 -4.23
C GLU A 259 26.26 28.31 -4.25
N GLU A 260 26.49 27.25 -5.03
CA GLU A 260 25.59 26.09 -5.10
C GLU A 260 25.58 25.30 -3.78
N ASP A 261 26.76 25.01 -3.22
CA ASP A 261 26.90 24.29 -1.96
C ASP A 261 26.31 25.09 -0.79
N ARG A 262 26.54 26.40 -0.78
CA ARG A 262 25.98 27.30 0.23
C ARG A 262 24.46 27.33 0.18
N THR A 263 23.88 27.43 -1.01
CA THR A 263 22.42 27.39 -1.20
C THR A 263 21.84 26.05 -0.74
N LEU A 264 22.55 24.94 -1.00
CA LEU A 264 22.12 23.62 -0.57
C LEU A 264 22.20 23.47 0.97
N LEU A 265 23.26 23.97 1.60
CA LEU A 265 23.45 23.94 3.05
C LEU A 265 22.41 24.80 3.78
N GLU A 266 22.10 25.98 3.24
CA GLU A 266 21.08 26.89 3.78
C GLU A 266 19.63 26.43 3.47
N SER A 267 19.44 25.39 2.63
CA SER A 267 18.12 24.96 2.20
C SER A 267 17.26 24.33 3.30
N GLY A 268 17.86 23.84 4.38
CA GLY A 268 17.14 23.17 5.47
C GLY A 268 16.43 21.88 5.04
N LYS A 269 16.80 21.31 3.89
CA LYS A 269 16.20 20.08 3.36
C LYS A 269 16.42 18.89 4.27
N GLN A 270 15.43 18.01 4.27
CA GLN A 270 15.41 16.79 5.05
C GLN A 270 15.64 15.60 4.12
N PHE A 271 16.58 14.73 4.48
CA PHE A 271 16.97 13.57 3.70
C PHE A 271 16.50 12.30 4.42
N TYR A 272 15.76 11.47 3.70
CA TYR A 272 15.27 10.18 4.20
C TYR A 272 15.87 9.07 3.35
N GLU A 273 16.81 8.31 3.91
CA GLU A 273 17.26 7.05 3.32
C GLU A 273 16.31 5.94 3.78
N ILE A 274 15.54 5.38 2.84
CA ILE A 274 14.56 4.33 3.13
C ILE A 274 14.96 3.05 2.41
N THR A 275 15.04 1.96 3.17
CA THR A 275 15.28 0.61 2.66
C THR A 275 13.97 -0.15 2.54
N PHE A 276 13.70 -0.64 1.34
CA PHE A 276 12.54 -1.47 0.99
C PHE A 276 12.98 -2.91 0.74
N ARG A 277 12.24 -3.89 1.25
CA ARG A 277 12.47 -5.31 0.99
C ARG A 277 11.26 -5.94 0.29
N ASN A 278 11.50 -6.63 -0.82
CA ASN A 278 10.51 -7.54 -1.43
C ASN A 278 10.49 -8.85 -0.63
N VAL A 279 9.49 -9.02 0.22
CA VAL A 279 9.27 -10.22 1.04
C VAL A 279 8.41 -11.24 0.29
N GLY A 280 7.39 -10.75 -0.42
CA GLY A 280 6.35 -11.59 -1.02
C GLY A 280 6.72 -12.22 -2.37
N GLY A 281 7.81 -11.76 -2.98
CA GLY A 281 8.36 -12.22 -4.25
C GLY A 281 7.88 -11.43 -5.47
N LEU A 282 6.73 -10.73 -5.40
CA LEU A 282 6.28 -9.86 -6.48
C LEU A 282 6.88 -8.46 -6.35
N VAL A 283 7.71 -8.10 -7.33
CA VAL A 283 8.14 -6.72 -7.52
C VAL A 283 6.95 -5.85 -7.96
N MET A 284 6.86 -4.64 -7.41
CA MET A 284 5.86 -3.63 -7.74
C MET A 284 6.49 -2.23 -7.67
N PRO A 285 5.88 -1.20 -8.30
CA PRO A 285 6.25 0.19 -8.06
C PRO A 285 6.20 0.54 -6.57
N LEU A 286 7.12 1.40 -6.10
CA LEU A 286 7.06 1.95 -4.74
C LEU A 286 6.25 3.24 -4.77
N ILE A 287 5.15 3.29 -4.02
CA ILE A 287 4.28 4.47 -3.88
C ILE A 287 4.40 4.95 -2.45
N VAL A 288 5.11 6.05 -2.21
CA VAL A 288 5.47 6.50 -0.86
C VAL A 288 4.85 7.85 -0.59
N GLU A 289 3.96 7.93 0.42
CA GLU A 289 3.38 9.19 0.92
C GLU A 289 4.18 9.70 2.12
N PHE A 290 4.60 10.95 2.06
CA PHE A 290 5.13 11.73 3.18
C PHE A 290 4.02 12.65 3.68
N GLU A 291 3.72 12.60 4.98
CA GLU A 291 2.83 13.53 5.68
C GLU A 291 3.69 14.43 6.58
N PHE A 292 3.46 15.74 6.52
CA PHE A 292 4.25 16.76 7.23
C PHE A 292 3.48 17.35 8.43
N GLU A 293 4.16 18.11 9.30
CA GLU A 293 3.56 18.69 10.51
C GLU A 293 2.39 19.64 10.22
N ASP A 294 2.41 20.33 9.08
CA ASP A 294 1.34 21.23 8.64
C ASP A 294 0.11 20.50 8.06
N GLY A 295 0.16 19.16 7.98
CA GLY A 295 -0.88 18.31 7.41
C GLY A 295 -0.83 18.18 5.89
N SER A 296 0.12 18.82 5.22
CA SER A 296 0.36 18.62 3.78
C SER A 296 0.94 17.23 3.51
N ARG A 297 0.74 16.77 2.27
CA ARG A 297 1.14 15.42 1.84
C ARG A 297 1.82 15.45 0.48
N ASP A 298 2.82 14.59 0.32
CA ASP A 298 3.57 14.43 -0.92
C ASP A 298 3.69 12.95 -1.26
N VAL A 299 3.21 12.55 -2.44
CA VAL A 299 3.20 11.15 -2.90
C VAL A 299 4.23 10.97 -4.01
N ARG A 300 5.21 10.12 -3.76
CA ARG A 300 6.30 9.79 -4.68
C ARG A 300 6.05 8.42 -5.31
N HIS A 301 6.07 8.37 -6.64
CA HIS A 301 5.92 7.15 -7.42
C HIS A 301 7.26 6.74 -8.02
N ILE A 302 7.72 5.54 -7.69
CA ILE A 302 8.96 4.97 -8.19
C ILE A 302 8.60 3.74 -9.03
N PRO A 303 9.00 3.69 -10.31
CA PRO A 303 8.73 2.55 -11.18
C PRO A 303 9.31 1.23 -10.66
N ALA A 304 8.73 0.09 -11.05
CA ALA A 304 9.14 -1.25 -10.62
C ALA A 304 10.58 -1.60 -11.06
N GLU A 305 11.14 -0.89 -12.03
CA GLU A 305 12.50 -1.06 -12.53
C GLU A 305 13.56 -0.80 -11.46
N ILE A 306 13.21 -0.13 -10.35
CA ILE A 306 14.09 0.04 -9.19
C ILE A 306 14.61 -1.29 -8.64
N TRP A 307 13.87 -2.39 -8.83
CA TRP A 307 14.23 -3.71 -8.34
C TRP A 307 15.27 -4.45 -9.21
N LYS A 308 15.50 -4.02 -10.47
CA LYS A 308 16.21 -4.78 -11.51
C LYS A 308 17.62 -5.26 -11.11
N MET A 309 18.35 -4.48 -10.32
CA MET A 309 19.73 -4.78 -9.90
C MET A 309 19.88 -4.89 -8.38
N SER A 310 18.78 -4.86 -7.65
CA SER A 310 18.79 -4.71 -6.19
C SER A 310 17.77 -5.62 -5.50
N GLU A 311 17.21 -6.61 -6.19
CA GLU A 311 16.35 -7.60 -5.53
C GLU A 311 17.18 -8.46 -4.55
N PRO A 312 16.70 -8.74 -3.32
CA PRO A 312 15.38 -8.45 -2.77
C PRO A 312 15.28 -7.12 -2.00
N THR A 313 16.31 -6.29 -1.96
CA THR A 313 16.37 -5.09 -1.09
C THR A 313 16.89 -3.86 -1.83
N VAL A 314 16.11 -2.79 -1.87
CA VAL A 314 16.52 -1.53 -2.47
C VAL A 314 16.48 -0.38 -1.48
N THR A 315 17.53 0.44 -1.48
CA THR A 315 17.62 1.65 -0.67
C THR A 315 17.49 2.87 -1.57
N LYS A 316 16.66 3.83 -1.17
CA LYS A 316 16.45 5.07 -1.90
C LYS A 316 16.45 6.27 -0.96
N VAL A 317 17.12 7.33 -1.39
CA VAL A 317 17.10 8.62 -0.69
C VAL A 317 15.97 9.49 -1.24
N PHE A 318 15.21 10.08 -0.32
CA PHE A 318 14.15 11.06 -0.57
C PHE A 318 14.55 12.39 0.04
N VAL A 319 14.21 13.47 -0.66
CA VAL A 319 14.49 14.84 -0.21
C VAL A 319 13.18 15.58 -0.06
N THR A 320 12.98 16.21 1.09
CA THR A 320 11.77 16.97 1.42
C THR A 320 12.15 18.31 2.02
N GLU A 321 11.26 19.30 1.90
CA GLU A 321 11.50 20.67 2.40
C GLU A 321 11.24 20.79 3.91
N GLN A 322 10.51 19.85 4.51
CA GLN A 322 10.13 19.86 5.92
C GLN A 322 10.18 18.44 6.50
N PRO A 323 10.31 18.29 7.83
CA PRO A 323 10.31 16.97 8.46
C PRO A 323 8.98 16.24 8.27
N ALA A 324 9.04 14.99 7.82
CA ALA A 324 7.89 14.12 7.73
C ALA A 324 7.53 13.58 9.13
N VAL A 325 6.25 13.69 9.50
CA VAL A 325 5.67 13.09 10.71
C VAL A 325 5.22 11.66 10.48
N ARG A 326 4.98 11.28 9.23
CA ARG A 326 4.61 9.94 8.82
C ARG A 326 5.06 9.66 7.40
N ILE A 327 5.52 8.44 7.18
CA ILE A 327 5.83 7.90 5.85
C ILE A 327 5.03 6.61 5.68
N MET A 328 4.31 6.50 4.56
CA MET A 328 3.45 5.35 4.26
C MET A 328 3.74 4.80 2.86
N LEU A 329 3.98 3.50 2.79
CA LEU A 329 4.03 2.75 1.54
C LEU A 329 2.61 2.31 1.14
N ASP A 330 2.31 2.46 -0.15
CA ASP A 330 1.03 2.10 -0.79
C ASP A 330 -0.20 2.70 -0.06
N PRO A 331 -0.28 4.04 0.10
CA PRO A 331 -1.30 4.71 0.90
C PRO A 331 -2.73 4.49 0.39
N HIS A 332 -2.88 4.14 -0.89
CA HIS A 332 -4.16 3.90 -1.54
C HIS A 332 -4.43 2.42 -1.85
N MET A 333 -3.55 1.52 -1.39
CA MET A 333 -3.67 0.06 -1.57
C MET A 333 -3.78 -0.35 -3.04
N GLU A 334 -2.95 0.26 -3.89
CA GLU A 334 -2.91 0.13 -5.33
C GLU A 334 -2.14 -1.11 -5.80
N THR A 335 -1.18 -1.57 -5.00
CA THR A 335 -0.27 -2.65 -5.40
C THR A 335 -0.74 -4.06 -5.01
N ALA A 336 -1.76 -4.14 -4.15
CA ALA A 336 -2.25 -5.37 -3.52
C ALA A 336 -1.25 -6.01 -2.53
N ASP A 337 -0.46 -5.19 -1.85
CA ASP A 337 0.32 -5.63 -0.69
C ASP A 337 -0.57 -6.41 0.29
N VAL A 338 -0.08 -7.52 0.85
CA VAL A 338 -0.85 -8.34 1.79
C VAL A 338 -0.65 -7.91 3.24
N ASP A 339 0.49 -7.32 3.56
CA ASP A 339 0.82 -6.83 4.90
C ASP A 339 0.87 -5.29 4.87
N MET A 340 0.05 -4.64 5.68
CA MET A 340 0.10 -3.18 5.82
C MET A 340 0.84 -2.75 7.09
N GLY A 341 1.17 -3.69 7.97
CA GLY A 341 1.80 -3.41 9.25
C GLY A 341 3.25 -2.95 9.09
N ASN A 342 3.92 -3.37 8.03
CA ASN A 342 5.27 -3.01 7.63
C ASN A 342 5.32 -1.85 6.61
N ASN A 343 4.17 -1.21 6.33
CA ASN A 343 4.06 -0.12 5.35
C ASN A 343 4.05 1.27 5.99
N VAL A 344 4.24 1.39 7.31
CA VAL A 344 4.08 2.67 8.02
C VAL A 344 5.25 2.94 8.95
N TRP A 345 5.78 4.15 8.86
CA TRP A 345 6.72 4.72 9.81
C TRP A 345 6.19 6.05 10.39
N PRO A 346 6.34 6.28 11.72
CA PRO A 346 6.71 5.28 12.72
C PRO A 346 5.61 4.20 12.87
N PRO A 347 5.95 2.96 13.27
CA PRO A 347 4.96 1.90 13.48
C PRO A 347 3.91 2.34 14.50
N ARG A 348 2.63 2.16 14.17
CA ARG A 348 1.52 2.44 15.09
C ARG A 348 0.66 1.18 15.29
N PRO A 349 0.39 0.78 16.54
CA PRO A 349 -0.54 -0.31 16.79
C PRO A 349 -1.96 0.12 16.40
N GLU A 350 -2.63 -0.69 15.57
CA GLU A 350 -4.05 -0.49 15.26
C GLU A 350 -4.93 -1.03 16.39
N PRO A 351 -5.99 -0.32 16.80
CA PRO A 351 -6.89 -0.76 17.86
C PRO A 351 -7.72 -1.96 17.39
N THR A 352 -7.53 -3.13 18.00
CA THR A 352 -8.38 -4.30 17.79
C THR A 352 -9.55 -4.30 18.78
N ARG A 353 -10.73 -4.76 18.33
CA ARG A 353 -11.92 -4.94 19.18
C ARG A 353 -12.09 -6.42 19.48
N PHE A 354 -12.22 -6.79 20.76
CA PHE A 354 -12.56 -8.16 21.17
C PHE A 354 -14.05 -8.23 21.52
N GLU A 355 -14.79 -9.17 20.91
CA GLU A 355 -16.18 -9.42 21.25
C GLU A 355 -16.28 -10.25 22.54
N ALA A 356 -16.93 -9.70 23.57
CA ALA A 356 -17.04 -10.35 24.89
C ALA A 356 -17.98 -11.57 24.93
N TYR A 357 -18.78 -11.83 23.88
CA TYR A 357 -19.80 -12.88 23.89
C TYR A 357 -20.01 -13.54 22.52
N LYS A 358 -20.00 -14.88 22.47
CA LYS A 358 -20.52 -15.66 21.33
C LYS A 358 -22.05 -15.69 21.34
N GLY A 359 -22.68 -14.62 20.88
CA GLY A 359 -24.14 -14.53 20.72
C GLY A 359 -24.65 -15.16 19.42
N ARG A 360 -25.77 -15.89 19.48
CA ARG A 360 -26.47 -16.49 18.32
C ARG A 360 -26.89 -15.42 17.28
N ARG A 361 -26.65 -15.72 15.99
CA ARG A 361 -27.16 -15.04 14.76
C ARG A 361 -27.59 -13.59 14.98
N GLY A 362 -26.61 -12.70 15.11
CA GLY A 362 -26.81 -11.26 15.11
C GLY A 362 -27.27 -10.72 13.75
N TYR A 363 -27.86 -9.53 13.78
CA TYR A 363 -28.22 -8.77 12.58
C TYR A 363 -27.00 -8.51 11.69
N SER A 364 -27.11 -8.85 10.41
CA SER A 364 -26.14 -8.42 9.39
C SER A 364 -26.75 -7.34 8.52
N ARG A 365 -26.14 -6.14 8.55
CA ARG A 365 -26.45 -5.03 7.63
C ARG A 365 -26.33 -5.44 6.15
N TYR A 366 -25.55 -6.49 5.86
CA TYR A 366 -25.21 -6.95 4.51
C TYR A 366 -25.85 -8.29 4.11
N GLY A 367 -26.73 -8.85 4.96
CA GLY A 367 -27.57 -9.99 4.60
C GLY A 367 -26.85 -11.35 4.60
N SER A 368 -26.91 -12.02 5.75
CA SER A 368 -26.86 -13.48 5.82
C SER A 368 -27.53 -13.93 7.11
N GLY A 369 -28.81 -14.29 7.01
CA GLY A 369 -29.66 -14.75 8.11
C GLY A 369 -30.45 -13.64 8.80
N GLY A 370 -31.78 -13.77 8.81
CA GLY A 370 -32.71 -12.83 9.44
C GLY A 370 -33.34 -11.81 8.48
N GLU A 371 -33.99 -10.80 9.07
CA GLU A 371 -34.68 -9.71 8.37
C GLU A 371 -33.71 -8.82 7.59
N ASN A 372 -34.05 -8.48 6.34
CA ASN A 372 -33.21 -7.63 5.50
C ASN A 372 -33.38 -6.12 5.84
N PRO A 373 -32.44 -5.24 5.43
CA PRO A 373 -32.52 -3.81 5.76
C PRO A 373 -33.81 -3.11 5.31
N MET A 374 -34.41 -3.48 4.16
CA MET A 374 -35.68 -2.92 3.72
C MET A 374 -36.84 -3.36 4.62
N GLN A 375 -36.87 -4.63 5.04
CA GLN A 375 -37.87 -5.14 5.98
C GLN A 375 -37.73 -4.45 7.34
N ARG A 376 -36.51 -4.29 7.85
CA ARG A 376 -36.25 -3.52 9.07
C ARG A 376 -36.68 -2.08 8.96
N ALA A 377 -36.43 -1.42 7.83
CA ALA A 377 -36.85 -0.04 7.60
C ALA A 377 -38.38 0.06 7.60
N ARG A 378 -39.09 -0.89 6.99
CA ARG A 378 -40.56 -0.97 7.04
C ARG A 378 -41.06 -1.16 8.47
N ARG A 379 -40.50 -2.10 9.22
CA ARG A 379 -40.85 -2.35 10.63
C ARG A 379 -40.55 -1.14 11.53
N ASN A 380 -39.42 -0.48 11.33
CA ASN A 380 -39.07 0.74 12.07
C ASN A 380 -40.07 1.87 11.77
N ALA A 381 -40.52 2.00 10.53
CA ALA A 381 -41.55 2.96 10.16
C ALA A 381 -42.92 2.60 10.77
N GLU A 382 -43.23 1.32 10.96
CA GLU A 382 -44.44 0.87 11.67
C GLU A 382 -44.36 1.18 13.17
N LEU A 383 -43.22 0.91 13.82
CA LEU A 383 -42.98 1.23 15.23
C LEU A 383 -43.09 2.73 15.51
N ASN A 384 -42.47 3.56 14.68
CA ASN A 384 -42.53 5.00 14.82
C ASN A 384 -43.96 5.56 14.60
N LYS A 385 -44.80 4.87 13.82
CA LYS A 385 -46.22 5.24 13.66
C LYS A 385 -47.06 4.86 14.88
N SER A 386 -46.73 3.76 15.57
CA SER A 386 -47.42 3.38 16.81
C SER A 386 -47.02 4.25 18.01
N GLU A 387 -45.79 4.77 18.05
CA GLU A 387 -45.31 5.62 19.15
C GLU A 387 -45.68 7.10 19.01
N GLY A 388 -45.94 7.59 17.79
CA GLY A 388 -46.41 8.95 17.53
C GLY A 388 -47.93 9.14 17.60
N GLY A 389 -48.66 8.15 18.12
CA GLY A 389 -50.13 8.10 18.20
C GLY A 389 -50.72 8.18 19.62
N GLU A 390 -49.89 8.39 20.64
CA GLU A 390 -50.27 8.89 21.99
C GLU A 390 -49.91 10.37 22.10
#